data_AF-A0A2W5YMU5-F1
#
_entry.id   AF-A0A2W5YMU5-F1
#
_cell.length_a   1.000
_cell.length_b   1.000
_cell.length_c   1.000
_cell.angle_alpha   90.00
_cell.angle_beta   90.00
_cell.angle_gamma   90.00
#
_symmetry.space_group_name_H-M   'P 1'
#
loop_
_entity.id
_entity.type
_entity.pdbx_description
1 polymer ?
#
loop_
_entity_poly.entity_id
_entity_poly.type
_entity_poly.pdbx_seq_one_letter_code
_entity_poly.pdbx_strand_id
1 'polypeptide(L)'
;YEYSARWKSSSVYTPGFVLDGREWRNSGVPSAASESPGTLKLSLTGDDRIIASFQPAAGESKPLDLHVARLGFGMNINVKAGENSGRKLQHDFVVLSLETAKLTGGKSESRLPVAAGQKDTSSRGAIVAWVTEPGQIEPIQAVG
;
A
#
# COMPACT_ATOMS: atom_id res chain seq x y z
N TYR A 1 -10.57 0.54 -16.35
CA TYR A 1 -9.83 -0.05 -17.49
C TYR A 1 -8.32 0.02 -17.31
N GLU A 2 -7.72 1.12 -16.83
CA GLU A 2 -6.26 1.15 -16.57
C GLU A 2 -5.80 0.14 -15.50
N TYR A 3 -6.53 0.00 -14.38
CA TYR A 3 -6.16 -0.95 -13.32
C TYR A 3 -6.19 -2.41 -13.76
N SER A 4 -7.21 -2.84 -14.50
CA SER A 4 -7.32 -4.21 -15.02
C SER A 4 -6.21 -4.52 -16.02
N ALA A 5 -5.85 -3.56 -16.88
CA ALA A 5 -4.72 -3.69 -17.80
C ALA A 5 -3.39 -3.83 -17.06
N ARG A 6 -3.16 -3.02 -16.01
CA ARG A 6 -1.94 -3.08 -15.21
C ARG A 6 -1.83 -4.39 -14.42
N TRP A 7 -2.91 -4.86 -13.79
CA TRP A 7 -2.94 -6.15 -13.06
C TRP A 7 -2.96 -7.40 -13.95
N LYS A 8 -3.00 -7.23 -15.28
CA LYS A 8 -3.19 -8.30 -16.28
C LYS A 8 -4.49 -9.10 -16.06
N SER A 9 -5.55 -8.44 -15.57
CA SER A 9 -6.88 -9.03 -15.39
C SER A 9 -7.84 -8.55 -16.49
N SER A 10 -8.79 -9.41 -16.87
CA SER A 10 -9.81 -9.09 -17.88
C SER A 10 -10.95 -8.22 -17.35
N SER A 11 -11.08 -8.03 -16.04
CA SER A 11 -12.14 -7.23 -15.41
C SER A 11 -11.76 -6.78 -13.99
N VAL A 12 -12.48 -5.80 -13.45
CA VAL A 12 -12.43 -5.42 -12.03
C VAL A 12 -13.64 -6.02 -11.33
N TYR A 13 -13.43 -6.77 -10.26
CA TYR A 13 -14.49 -7.41 -9.47
C TYR A 13 -14.08 -7.46 -8.00
N THR A 14 -15.06 -7.63 -7.12
CA THR A 14 -14.85 -7.72 -5.67
C THR A 14 -15.47 -9.01 -5.13
N PRO A 15 -14.77 -9.79 -4.28
CA PRO A 15 -13.37 -9.61 -3.89
C PRO A 15 -12.40 -9.95 -5.03
N GLY A 16 -11.32 -9.19 -5.15
CA GLY A 16 -10.20 -9.44 -6.07
C GLY A 16 -8.88 -9.18 -5.35
N PHE A 17 -7.88 -10.04 -5.58
CA PHE A 17 -6.57 -9.95 -4.94
C PHE A 17 -5.46 -9.75 -5.97
N VAL A 18 -4.40 -9.07 -5.56
CA VAL A 18 -3.21 -8.80 -6.37
C VAL A 18 -1.98 -9.12 -5.55
N LEU A 19 -1.08 -9.92 -6.12
CA LEU A 19 0.21 -10.28 -5.55
C LEU A 19 1.30 -9.77 -6.50
N ASP A 20 2.19 -8.92 -5.99
CA ASP A 20 3.31 -8.35 -6.72
C ASP A 20 2.93 -7.77 -8.10
N GLY A 21 1.87 -6.97 -8.11
CA GLY A 21 1.35 -6.30 -9.30
C GLY A 21 0.55 -7.18 -10.26
N ARG A 22 0.33 -8.47 -9.94
CA ARG A 22 -0.41 -9.41 -10.78
C ARG A 22 -1.63 -9.95 -10.07
N GLU A 23 -2.71 -10.18 -10.83
CA GLU A 23 -3.91 -10.80 -10.27
C GLU A 23 -3.57 -12.14 -9.58
N TRP A 24 -4.06 -12.30 -8.36
CA TRP A 24 -3.92 -13.50 -7.55
C TRP A 24 -5.27 -14.17 -7.38
N ARG A 25 -5.47 -15.30 -8.08
CA ARG A 25 -6.71 -16.08 -8.05
C ARG A 25 -6.67 -17.26 -7.09
N ASN A 26 -5.52 -17.53 -6.47
CA ASN A 26 -5.37 -18.61 -5.51
C ASN A 26 -5.85 -18.14 -4.12
N SER A 27 -6.48 -19.02 -3.36
CA SER A 27 -6.94 -18.75 -2.00
C SER A 27 -5.87 -18.99 -0.93
N GLY A 28 -4.72 -19.55 -1.30
CA GLY A 28 -3.60 -19.82 -0.39
C GLY A 28 -2.74 -18.60 -0.08
N VAL A 29 -2.05 -18.66 1.07
CA VAL A 29 -0.98 -17.73 1.42
C VAL A 29 0.17 -17.91 0.42
N PRO A 30 0.69 -16.83 -0.19
CA PRO A 30 1.79 -16.93 -1.13
C PRO A 30 3.08 -17.40 -0.44
N SER A 31 3.90 -18.14 -1.16
CA SER A 31 5.26 -18.47 -0.73
C SER A 31 6.10 -17.20 -0.61
N ALA A 32 7.05 -17.18 0.33
CA ALA A 32 8.00 -16.09 0.45
C ALA A 32 8.82 -15.93 -0.85
N ALA A 33 9.02 -14.68 -1.27
CA ALA A 33 9.92 -14.37 -2.36
C ALA A 33 11.36 -14.74 -2.00
N SER A 34 12.12 -15.27 -2.97
CA SER A 34 13.55 -15.56 -2.82
C SER A 34 14.46 -14.39 -3.22
N GLU A 35 13.86 -13.33 -3.77
CA GLU A 35 14.57 -12.15 -4.26
C GLU A 35 15.06 -11.29 -3.10
N SER A 36 16.25 -10.70 -3.25
CA SER A 36 16.82 -9.76 -2.28
C SER A 36 17.12 -8.42 -2.98
N PRO A 37 16.10 -7.61 -3.30
CA PRO A 37 16.27 -6.41 -4.13
C PRO A 37 16.96 -5.26 -3.39
N GLY A 38 16.96 -5.29 -2.06
CA GLY A 38 17.52 -4.24 -1.22
C GLY A 38 16.67 -3.97 0.01
N THR A 39 17.04 -2.94 0.76
CA THR A 39 16.35 -2.54 1.99
C THR A 39 15.62 -1.22 1.78
N LEU A 40 14.30 -1.23 1.94
CA LEU A 40 13.49 -0.02 2.09
C LEU A 40 13.34 0.27 3.59
N LYS A 41 13.61 1.52 3.99
CA LYS A 41 13.38 2.02 5.35
C LYS A 41 12.43 3.19 5.29
N LEU A 42 11.54 3.24 6.26
CA LEU A 42 10.57 4.30 6.47
C LEU A 42 10.69 4.84 7.89
N SER A 43 10.62 6.14 8.06
CA SER A 43 10.55 6.79 9.37
C SER A 43 9.45 7.84 9.35
N LEU A 44 8.52 7.71 10.29
CA LEU A 44 7.44 8.67 10.53
C LEU A 44 7.83 9.59 11.69
N THR A 45 7.75 10.90 11.49
CA THR A 45 7.96 11.90 12.54
C THR A 45 6.64 12.54 12.97
N GLY A 46 6.67 13.28 14.08
CA GLY A 46 5.46 13.76 14.79
C GLY A 46 4.54 14.74 14.04
N ASP A 47 4.89 15.12 12.82
CA ASP A 47 4.19 16.07 11.93
C ASP A 47 3.62 15.42 10.65
N ASP A 48 3.49 14.09 10.66
CA ASP A 48 3.14 13.24 9.51
C ASP A 48 4.16 13.29 8.36
N ARG A 49 5.38 13.78 8.63
CA ARG A 49 6.48 13.72 7.68
C ARG A 49 7.06 12.31 7.65
N ILE A 50 7.31 11.88 6.43
CA ILE A 50 7.87 10.59 6.07
C ILE A 50 9.26 10.82 5.52
N ILE A 51 10.23 10.14 6.10
CA ILE A 51 11.58 10.03 5.56
C ILE A 51 11.75 8.59 5.07
N ALA A 52 12.01 8.43 3.78
CA ALA A 52 12.19 7.13 3.16
C ALA A 52 13.59 7.01 2.57
N SER A 53 14.16 5.83 2.68
CA SER A 53 15.40 5.48 1.99
C SER A 53 15.34 4.07 1.43
N PHE A 54 15.77 3.90 0.19
CA PHE A 54 15.96 2.59 -0.43
C PHE A 54 17.43 2.40 -0.77
N GLN A 55 18.01 1.31 -0.27
CA GLN A 55 19.36 0.88 -0.61
C GLN A 55 19.27 -0.42 -1.43
N PRO A 56 19.59 -0.41 -2.73
CA PRO A 56 19.60 -1.63 -3.53
C PRO A 56 20.68 -2.59 -3.02
N ALA A 57 20.44 -3.89 -3.17
CA ALA A 57 21.41 -4.92 -2.78
C ALA A 57 22.67 -4.92 -3.66
N ALA A 58 22.53 -4.47 -4.92
CA ALA A 58 23.64 -4.31 -5.85
C ALA A 58 23.40 -3.11 -6.78
N GLY A 59 24.49 -2.45 -7.18
CA GLY A 59 24.44 -1.31 -8.10
C GLY A 59 24.04 0.01 -7.43
N GLU A 60 23.78 1.01 -8.27
CA GLU A 60 23.43 2.37 -7.85
C GLU A 60 21.92 2.56 -7.67
N SER A 61 21.56 3.55 -6.85
CA SER A 61 20.16 3.92 -6.63
C SER A 61 19.58 4.58 -7.88
N LYS A 62 18.64 3.89 -8.52
CA LYS A 62 17.83 4.43 -9.63
C LYS A 62 16.66 5.27 -9.09
N PRO A 63 16.10 6.19 -9.89
CA PRO A 63 14.83 6.83 -9.56
C PRO A 63 13.72 5.79 -9.42
N LEU A 64 12.97 5.85 -8.32
CA LEU A 64 11.83 4.97 -8.04
C LEU A 64 10.60 5.79 -7.66
N ASP A 65 9.43 5.18 -7.78
CA ASP A 65 8.19 5.72 -7.21
C ASP A 65 8.01 5.08 -5.83
N LEU A 66 7.86 5.91 -4.81
CA LEU A 66 7.54 5.53 -3.45
C LEU A 66 6.05 5.73 -3.23
N HIS A 67 5.36 4.67 -2.85
CA HIS A 67 3.97 4.73 -2.44
C HIS A 67 3.90 4.56 -0.93
N VAL A 68 3.11 5.40 -0.26
CA VAL A 68 2.93 5.35 1.20
C VAL A 68 1.45 5.40 1.52
N ALA A 69 0.96 4.39 2.23
CA ALA A 69 -0.44 4.28 2.63
C ALA A 69 -0.59 4.31 4.15
N ARG A 70 -1.59 5.06 4.62
CA ARG A 70 -2.07 4.97 6.00
C ARG A 70 -3.19 3.96 6.09
N LEU A 71 -3.08 3.02 7.01
CA LEU A 71 -4.05 1.96 7.24
C LEU A 71 -4.84 2.19 8.52
N GLY A 72 -6.14 1.87 8.48
CA GLY A 72 -7.03 1.81 9.65
C GLY A 72 -7.42 0.36 9.97
N PHE A 73 -7.46 0.04 11.26
CA PHE A 73 -7.78 -1.28 11.80
C PHE A 73 -9.00 -1.25 12.73
N GLY A 74 -9.65 -2.39 12.89
CA GLY A 74 -10.77 -2.58 13.82
C GLY A 74 -12.02 -1.77 13.46
N MET A 75 -12.17 -1.38 12.19
CA MET A 75 -13.30 -0.55 11.77
C MET A 75 -14.55 -1.40 11.67
N ASN A 76 -15.60 -0.96 12.36
CA ASN A 76 -16.89 -1.64 12.41
C ASN A 76 -17.92 -0.83 11.62
N ILE A 77 -18.46 -1.42 10.55
CA ILE A 77 -19.46 -0.77 9.70
C ILE A 77 -20.77 -1.54 9.78
N ASN A 78 -21.84 -0.84 10.16
CA ASN A 78 -23.20 -1.35 10.06
C ASN A 78 -23.72 -1.06 8.66
N VAL A 79 -23.83 -2.08 7.82
CA VAL A 79 -24.25 -1.94 6.42
C VAL A 79 -25.77 -1.75 6.38
N LYS A 80 -26.21 -0.57 5.94
CA LYS A 80 -27.63 -0.18 5.97
C LYS A 80 -28.45 -0.68 4.77
N ALA A 81 -27.80 -0.98 3.64
CA ALA A 81 -28.46 -1.39 2.40
C ALA A 81 -27.48 -2.11 1.46
N GLY A 82 -28.00 -2.78 0.42
CA GLY A 82 -27.23 -3.52 -0.58
C GLY A 82 -27.06 -5.01 -0.27
N GLU A 83 -26.18 -5.70 -0.98
CA GLU A 83 -25.98 -7.16 -0.88
C GLU A 83 -25.60 -7.61 0.54
N ASN A 84 -24.91 -6.76 1.30
CA ASN A 84 -24.52 -7.02 2.69
C ASN A 84 -25.41 -6.33 3.74
N SER A 85 -26.62 -5.88 3.37
CA SER A 85 -27.55 -5.18 4.26
C SER A 85 -27.82 -5.94 5.55
N GLY A 86 -27.84 -5.22 6.68
CA GLY A 86 -28.10 -5.78 8.01
C GLY A 86 -26.89 -6.45 8.66
N ARG A 87 -25.76 -6.57 7.95
CA ARG A 87 -24.52 -7.14 8.49
C ARG A 87 -23.68 -6.07 9.17
N LYS A 88 -22.98 -6.47 10.24
CA LYS A 88 -21.89 -5.72 10.83
C LYS A 88 -20.59 -6.27 10.28
N LEU A 89 -19.86 -5.47 9.51
CA LEU A 89 -18.59 -5.85 8.92
C LEU A 89 -17.45 -5.26 9.74
N GLN A 90 -16.50 -6.12 10.09
CA GLN A 90 -15.23 -5.71 10.67
C GLN A 90 -14.17 -5.70 9.57
N HIS A 91 -13.48 -4.57 9.43
CA HIS A 91 -12.42 -4.38 8.47
C HIS A 91 -11.10 -4.04 9.15
N ASP A 92 -10.07 -4.77 8.76
CA ASP A 92 -8.67 -4.50 9.07
C ASP A 92 -7.94 -4.18 7.76
N PHE A 93 -6.80 -3.49 7.86
CA PHE A 93 -5.95 -3.06 6.74
C PHE A 93 -6.66 -2.21 5.68
N VAL A 94 -7.55 -1.31 6.07
CA VAL A 94 -8.22 -0.40 5.12
C VAL A 94 -7.34 0.81 4.83
N VAL A 95 -7.11 1.09 3.55
CA VAL A 95 -6.37 2.28 3.11
C VAL A 95 -7.22 3.53 3.37
N LEU A 96 -6.73 4.42 4.25
CA LEU A 96 -7.34 5.69 4.60
C LEU A 96 -6.79 6.86 3.76
N SER A 97 -5.51 6.79 3.41
CA SER A 97 -4.86 7.68 2.47
C SER A 97 -3.71 6.98 1.77
N LEU A 98 -3.39 7.44 0.56
CA LEU A 98 -2.30 6.95 -0.28
C LEU A 98 -1.63 8.15 -0.96
N GLU A 99 -0.32 8.27 -0.79
CA GLU A 99 0.52 9.28 -1.41
C GLU A 99 1.57 8.60 -2.29
N THR A 100 1.96 9.25 -3.39
CA THR A 100 3.10 8.81 -4.21
C THR A 100 4.13 9.91 -4.31
N ALA A 101 5.39 9.59 -3.99
CA ALA A 101 6.53 10.49 -4.07
C ALA A 101 7.64 9.89 -4.93
N LYS A 102 8.58 10.71 -5.40
CA LYS A 102 9.78 10.21 -6.09
C LYS A 102 10.89 9.93 -5.07
N LEU A 103 11.55 8.78 -5.22
CA LEU A 103 12.83 8.46 -4.58
C LEU A 103 13.94 8.80 -5.55
N THR A 104 14.65 9.90 -5.31
CA THR A 104 15.80 10.33 -6.13
C THR A 104 17.09 10.09 -5.35
N GLY A 105 18.06 9.39 -5.96
CA GLY A 105 19.27 8.97 -5.24
C GLY A 105 18.97 8.07 -4.03
N GLY A 106 17.88 7.30 -4.10
CA GLY A 106 17.47 6.38 -3.04
C GLY A 106 16.88 7.06 -1.79
N LYS A 107 16.57 8.36 -1.82
CA LYS A 107 15.97 9.08 -0.70
C LYS A 107 14.74 9.88 -1.12
N SER A 108 13.79 9.98 -0.21
CA SER A 108 12.60 10.81 -0.38
C SER A 108 12.17 11.36 0.96
N GLU A 109 11.60 12.56 0.89
CA GLU A 109 10.93 13.18 2.01
C GLU A 109 9.57 13.65 1.50
N SER A 110 8.52 13.21 2.18
CA SER A 110 7.16 13.58 1.85
C SER A 110 6.36 13.79 3.12
N ARG A 111 5.13 14.25 2.97
CA ARG A 111 4.20 14.39 4.08
C ARG A 111 2.93 13.63 3.75
N LEU A 112 2.50 12.78 4.67
CA LEU A 112 1.24 12.08 4.49
C LEU A 112 0.08 13.05 4.66
N PRO A 113 -0.91 13.04 3.76
CA PRO A 113 -2.12 13.81 3.95
C PRO A 113 -2.86 13.30 5.18
N VAL A 114 -3.44 14.25 5.93
CA VAL A 114 -4.33 13.94 7.05
C VAL A 114 -5.49 13.11 6.52
N ALA A 115 -5.75 11.96 7.15
CA ALA A 115 -6.84 11.09 6.74
C ALA A 115 -8.18 11.83 6.83
N ALA A 116 -8.85 12.01 5.69
CA ALA A 116 -10.16 12.66 5.65
C ALA A 116 -11.17 11.82 6.46
N GLY A 117 -11.87 12.47 7.40
CA GLY A 117 -13.00 11.85 8.12
C GLY A 117 -12.69 11.17 9.45
N GLN A 118 -11.46 11.24 9.98
CA GLN A 118 -11.19 10.75 11.34
C GLN A 118 -11.69 11.75 12.41
N LYS A 119 -12.96 11.64 12.78
CA LYS A 119 -13.46 12.09 14.09
C LYS A 119 -13.29 11.01 15.18
N ASP A 120 -12.91 9.79 14.81
CA ASP A 120 -12.75 8.68 15.73
C ASP A 120 -11.26 8.36 15.93
N THR A 121 -10.68 8.98 16.96
CA THR A 121 -9.29 8.82 17.40
C THR A 121 -9.02 7.45 18.05
N SER A 122 -10.00 6.55 18.08
CA SER A 122 -9.90 5.23 18.71
C SER A 122 -9.39 4.11 17.79
N SER A 123 -9.29 4.35 16.47
CA SER A 123 -8.83 3.32 15.53
C SER A 123 -7.31 3.13 15.58
N ARG A 124 -6.87 1.90 15.84
CA ARG A 124 -5.47 1.49 15.65
C ARG A 124 -5.14 1.59 14.16
N GLY A 125 -3.90 1.94 13.83
CA GLY A 125 -3.48 2.06 12.43
C GLY A 125 -2.01 1.70 12.23
N ALA A 126 -1.60 1.69 10.97
CA ALA A 126 -0.23 1.47 10.55
C ALA A 126 0.10 2.36 9.34
N ILE A 127 1.37 2.51 9.04
CA ILE A 127 1.84 3.07 7.78
C ILE A 127 2.57 1.97 7.03
N VAL A 128 2.19 1.75 5.78
CA VAL A 128 2.90 0.85 4.88
C VAL A 128 3.47 1.64 3.72
N ALA A 129 4.60 1.20 3.19
CA ALA A 129 5.20 1.78 2.00
C ALA A 129 5.79 0.70 1.10
N TRP A 130 5.78 0.96 -0.20
CA TRP A 130 6.46 0.13 -1.18
C TRP A 130 7.03 1.00 -2.30
N VAL A 131 7.98 0.43 -3.03
CA VAL A 131 8.65 1.11 -4.15
C VAL A 131 8.46 0.34 -5.44
N THR A 132 8.26 1.07 -6.54
CA THR A 132 8.16 0.52 -7.91
C THR A 132 9.10 1.25 -8.85
N GLU A 133 9.36 0.67 -10.03
CA GLU A 133 9.92 1.45 -11.12
C GLU A 133 8.94 2.55 -11.55
N PRO A 134 9.42 3.72 -12.03
CA PRO A 134 8.56 4.82 -12.41
C PRO A 134 7.43 4.42 -13.37
N GLY A 135 6.18 4.68 -12.97
CA GLY A 135 4.99 4.36 -13.75
C GLY A 135 4.57 2.88 -13.76
N GLN A 136 5.34 1.99 -13.14
CA GLN A 136 5.01 0.57 -12.97
C GLN A 136 4.21 0.34 -11.69
N ILE A 137 3.63 -0.86 -11.57
CA ILE A 137 2.84 -1.25 -10.38
C ILE A 137 3.44 -2.43 -9.62
N GLU A 138 4.39 -3.13 -10.23
CA GLU A 138 5.12 -4.24 -9.64
C GLU A 138 6.01 -3.71 -8.51
N PRO A 139 5.75 -4.10 -7.25
CA PRO A 139 6.57 -3.69 -6.13
C PRO A 139 7.94 -4.35 -6.21
N ILE A 140 8.99 -3.57 -5.96
CA ILE A 140 10.35 -4.05 -5.79
C ILE A 140 10.60 -4.42 -4.32
N GLN A 141 10.12 -3.61 -3.38
CA GLN A 141 10.25 -3.85 -1.94
C GLN A 141 9.11 -3.16 -1.20
N ALA A 142 8.68 -3.75 -0.08
CA ALA A 142 7.65 -3.20 0.79
C ALA A 142 8.07 -3.22 2.27
N VAL A 143 7.48 -2.34 3.07
CA VAL A 143 7.68 -2.21 4.53
C VAL A 143 6.38 -1.74 5.18
N GLY A 144 6.16 -2.07 6.46
CA GLY A 144 4.96 -1.72 7.21
C GLY A 144 5.14 -1.84 8.72
#